data_AF-A0A486RYV2-F1
#
_entry.id   AF-A0A486RYV2-F1
#
_cell.length_a   1.000
_cell.length_b   1.000
_cell.length_c   1.000
_cell.angle_alpha   90.00
_cell.angle_beta   90.00
_cell.angle_gamma   90.00
#
_symmetry.space_group_name_H-M   'P 1'
#
loop_
_entity.id
_entity.type
_entity.pdbx_description
1 polymer ?
#
loop_
_entity_poly.entity_id
_entity_poly.type
_entity_poly.pdbx_seq_one_letter_code
_entity_poly.pdbx_strand_id
1 'polypeptide(L)'
;MRSKLLSIYVKNIGCIGPEGVQVKLDDILCLVGPNNSGKTTILRAYELAFNPNSFNISNDRCNWATAEQPSEVILDVHIPEGMGNVDEKWKIVDGEMRIVRSSWVWDETGKVIRKTWDPQLGNWAPDGKAGGADNVFKSRLPRPMRIKSLDDAITTEEVLLTLALSPLVKELKTLESDNNSQISKDKAALAATVNALAVPHQERLSSISQQIQSGFQSIFPGLGVQLHVEMIPPELKIENLLKQGSGLLVEEAAGQSRIGQQGTGARRALFWAMLQVHNEISRQTEKRDALLKSLNEQLKKECKKDAESEAVKLLNHQIDAIKNGGVIPEDAEDPALPGYVLLMDEPENALHPMAARAAQSHLYALGKHPDWQVLLTTHSPYFINPLEDHTTIARMQRSSDGKSLSPKLYVADEANFSAEEKDNLQALQLTDMGFAEIFFGSYPIVVEGDTEHAAFISAIVKTQHEMAGKISIIRARGKAVLVPLIKMLRHFKSNFGIVHDIDWPYRKDGSGNGMWTINETIRNEIIKCRQNGHIVYHRWSIPDFERFLGGAALGKDKPYSAFHRISSDDELKVKVQNLISSLFNGDDYDPIGHDPNSEFISQVLADLTVWAVKNNQQHNIRIIGV
;
A
#
# COMPACT_ATOMS: atom_id res chain seq x y z
N MET A 1 -20.80 -7.96 -6.53
CA MET A 1 -19.75 -7.24 -5.79
C MET A 1 -19.11 -8.17 -4.77
N ARG A 2 -17.86 -7.93 -4.38
CA ARG A 2 -17.11 -8.72 -3.39
C ARG A 2 -16.88 -7.94 -2.12
N SER A 3 -16.42 -8.62 -1.06
CA SER A 3 -16.07 -7.90 0.17
C SER A 3 -14.83 -7.03 -0.04
N LYS A 4 -14.89 -5.79 0.48
CA LYS A 4 -13.82 -4.80 0.41
C LYS A 4 -13.63 -4.12 1.76
N LEU A 5 -12.40 -3.89 2.17
CA LEU A 5 -12.06 -3.06 3.32
C LEU A 5 -12.23 -1.58 2.94
N LEU A 6 -13.01 -0.82 3.71
CA LEU A 6 -13.32 0.59 3.45
C LEU A 6 -12.60 1.53 4.40
N SER A 7 -12.46 1.14 5.67
CA SER A 7 -11.70 1.89 6.64
C SER A 7 -11.08 1.01 7.70
N ILE A 8 -9.92 1.43 8.21
CA ILE A 8 -9.26 0.88 9.38
C ILE A 8 -8.97 2.00 10.38
N TYR A 9 -9.44 1.85 11.61
CA TYR A 9 -9.04 2.67 12.73
C TYR A 9 -8.16 1.86 13.67
N VAL A 10 -7.08 2.47 14.14
CA VAL A 10 -6.06 1.85 14.99
C VAL A 10 -5.79 2.76 16.17
N LYS A 11 -5.75 2.19 17.38
CA LYS A 11 -5.42 2.89 18.62
C LYS A 11 -4.55 2.02 19.51
N ASN A 12 -3.54 2.62 20.14
CA ASN A 12 -2.65 1.97 21.09
C ASN A 12 -1.97 0.69 20.57
N ILE A 13 -1.58 0.69 19.28
CA ILE A 13 -0.83 -0.42 18.66
C ILE A 13 0.45 0.14 18.08
N GLY A 14 1.58 -0.54 18.31
CA GLY A 14 2.91 -0.12 17.86
C GLY A 14 3.24 1.32 18.27
N CYS A 15 3.50 2.19 17.30
CA CYS A 15 3.76 3.61 17.56
C CYS A 15 2.51 4.52 17.48
N ILE A 16 1.32 3.96 17.23
CA ILE A 16 0.05 4.70 17.23
C ILE A 16 -0.47 4.80 18.67
N GLY A 17 -0.66 6.04 19.13
CA GLY A 17 -0.99 6.38 20.51
C GLY A 17 -2.49 6.33 20.84
N PRO A 18 -2.87 6.92 21.99
CA PRO A 18 -4.24 6.91 22.50
C PRO A 18 -5.24 7.73 21.68
N GLU A 19 -4.77 8.71 20.90
CA GLU A 19 -5.65 9.49 20.01
C GLU A 19 -6.15 8.66 18.83
N GLY A 20 -5.41 7.61 18.47
CA GLY A 20 -5.72 6.74 17.35
C GLY A 20 -5.57 7.41 15.98
N VAL A 21 -5.68 6.59 14.93
CA VAL A 21 -5.65 7.04 13.53
C VAL A 21 -6.65 6.22 12.74
N GLN A 22 -7.49 6.90 11.94
CA GLN A 22 -8.35 6.24 10.96
C GLN A 22 -7.83 6.48 9.54
N VAL A 23 -7.73 5.42 8.76
CA VAL A 23 -7.37 5.45 7.34
C VAL A 23 -8.53 4.89 6.52
N LYS A 24 -8.96 5.62 5.49
CA LYS A 24 -9.92 5.14 4.49
C LYS A 24 -9.18 4.48 3.34
N LEU A 25 -9.82 3.52 2.70
CA LEU A 25 -9.25 2.71 1.64
C LEU A 25 -10.23 2.63 0.48
N ASP A 26 -9.66 2.69 -0.72
CA ASP A 26 -10.31 2.32 -1.97
C ASP A 26 -9.63 1.04 -2.50
N ASP A 27 -9.50 0.88 -3.81
CA ASP A 27 -8.79 -0.25 -4.42
C ASP A 27 -7.28 -0.25 -4.10
N ILE A 28 -6.66 0.94 -4.05
CA ILE A 28 -5.25 1.10 -3.73
C ILE A 28 -5.08 2.12 -2.59
N LEU A 29 -4.34 1.77 -1.54
CA LEU A 29 -3.88 2.66 -0.49
C LEU A 29 -2.35 2.72 -0.49
N CYS A 30 -1.80 3.92 -0.71
CA CYS A 30 -0.37 4.21 -0.54
C CYS A 30 -0.14 5.00 0.75
N LEU A 31 0.44 4.36 1.76
CA LEU A 31 0.88 5.00 2.99
C LEU A 31 2.29 5.56 2.82
N VAL A 32 2.45 6.86 3.01
CA VAL A 32 3.70 7.60 2.80
C VAL A 32 4.06 8.44 4.01
N GLY A 33 5.32 8.87 4.11
CA GLY A 33 5.81 9.75 5.18
C GLY A 33 6.98 9.19 5.96
N PRO A 34 7.49 9.90 6.98
CA PRO A 34 8.75 9.57 7.65
C PRO A 34 8.80 8.19 8.31
N ASN A 35 10.01 7.73 8.64
CA ASN A 35 10.18 6.53 9.45
C ASN A 35 9.48 6.70 10.80
N ASN A 36 8.97 5.59 11.35
CA ASN A 36 8.28 5.58 12.64
C ASN A 36 6.97 6.40 12.69
N SER A 37 6.35 6.70 11.54
CA SER A 37 5.06 7.40 11.45
C SER A 37 3.83 6.47 11.49
N GLY A 38 3.98 5.17 11.74
CA GLY A 38 2.85 4.24 11.89
C GLY A 38 2.42 3.50 10.62
N LYS A 39 3.07 3.71 9.48
CA LYS A 39 2.72 3.07 8.19
C LYS A 39 2.62 1.53 8.28
N THR A 40 3.70 0.88 8.71
CA THR A 40 3.78 -0.58 8.91
C THR A 40 2.87 -1.06 10.04
N THR A 41 2.55 -0.18 11.00
CA THR A 41 1.61 -0.47 12.10
C THR A 41 0.18 -0.59 11.58
N ILE A 42 -0.24 0.19 10.59
CA ILE A 42 -1.55 0.04 9.94
C ILE A 42 -1.66 -1.33 9.26
N LEU A 43 -0.63 -1.76 8.52
CA LEU A 43 -0.62 -3.10 7.91
C LEU A 43 -0.70 -4.21 8.97
N ARG A 44 0.07 -4.08 10.06
CA ARG A 44 0.04 -5.02 11.20
C ARG A 44 -1.33 -5.05 11.87
N ALA A 45 -1.99 -3.90 12.03
CA ALA A 45 -3.31 -3.81 12.66
C ALA A 45 -4.37 -4.59 11.87
N TYR A 46 -4.31 -4.59 10.54
CA TYR A 46 -5.20 -5.41 9.72
C TYR A 46 -4.95 -6.93 9.94
N GLU A 47 -3.68 -7.35 9.99
CA GLU A 47 -3.35 -8.75 10.32
C GLU A 47 -3.85 -9.15 11.72
N LEU A 48 -3.73 -8.24 12.70
CA LEU A 48 -4.22 -8.47 14.06
C LEU A 48 -5.74 -8.62 14.09
N ALA A 49 -6.50 -7.78 13.37
CA ALA A 49 -7.95 -7.96 13.27
C ALA A 49 -8.33 -9.28 12.57
N PHE A 50 -7.56 -9.71 11.56
CA PHE A 50 -7.78 -10.98 10.86
C PHE A 50 -7.35 -12.22 11.69
N ASN A 51 -6.33 -12.10 12.54
CA ASN A 51 -5.87 -13.13 13.46
C ASN A 51 -5.60 -12.57 14.87
N PRO A 52 -6.65 -12.35 15.68
CA PRO A 52 -6.52 -11.58 16.92
C PRO A 52 -5.70 -12.24 18.03
N ASN A 53 -5.58 -13.57 17.98
CA ASN A 53 -4.76 -14.33 18.92
C ASN A 53 -3.25 -14.21 18.63
N SER A 54 -2.87 -13.59 17.51
CA SER A 54 -1.46 -13.31 17.18
C SER A 54 -0.92 -12.02 17.80
N PHE A 55 -1.74 -11.32 18.58
CA PHE A 55 -1.34 -10.11 19.30
C PHE A 55 -0.31 -10.45 20.37
N ASN A 56 0.83 -9.76 20.32
CA ASN A 56 1.89 -9.90 21.28
C ASN A 56 2.05 -8.60 22.06
N ILE A 57 1.80 -8.62 23.38
CA ILE A 57 1.83 -7.42 24.22
C ILE A 57 3.18 -6.70 24.16
N SER A 58 4.31 -7.42 24.18
CA SER A 58 5.62 -6.78 24.22
C SER A 58 5.97 -6.04 22.93
N ASN A 59 5.37 -6.44 21.80
CA ASN A 59 5.74 -5.96 20.48
C ASN A 59 4.64 -5.10 19.82
N ASP A 60 3.37 -5.47 20.03
CA ASP A 60 2.21 -4.85 19.39
C ASP A 60 1.56 -3.78 20.26
N ARG A 61 1.64 -3.84 21.59
CA ARG A 61 1.05 -2.80 22.46
C ARG A 61 1.86 -1.51 22.38
N CYS A 62 1.16 -0.39 22.31
CA CYS A 62 1.80 0.93 22.34
C CYS A 62 2.38 1.24 23.72
N ASN A 63 3.69 1.54 23.77
CA ASN A 63 4.42 1.80 25.03
C ASN A 63 3.91 3.03 25.82
N TRP A 64 3.21 3.94 25.15
CA TRP A 64 2.69 5.17 25.76
C TRP A 64 1.27 4.98 26.34
N ALA A 65 0.64 3.82 26.12
CA ALA A 65 -0.70 3.53 26.60
C ALA A 65 -0.69 3.08 28.07
N THR A 66 -1.52 3.69 28.91
CA THR A 66 -1.69 3.25 30.30
C THR A 66 -2.44 1.91 30.39
N ALA A 67 -2.40 1.24 31.53
CA ALA A 67 -3.10 -0.05 31.75
C ALA A 67 -4.60 0.03 31.39
N GLU A 68 -5.24 1.15 31.70
CA GLU A 68 -6.67 1.41 31.47
C GLU A 68 -7.00 1.74 30.01
N GLN A 69 -5.97 1.93 29.17
CA GLN A 69 -6.11 2.26 27.76
C GLN A 69 -5.86 1.00 26.91
N PRO A 70 -6.92 0.30 26.45
CA PRO A 70 -6.75 -0.91 25.65
C PRO A 70 -6.23 -0.61 24.25
N SER A 71 -5.66 -1.63 23.61
CA SER A 71 -5.34 -1.62 22.17
C SER A 71 -6.61 -1.90 21.38
N GLU A 72 -6.86 -1.18 20.30
CA GLU A 72 -8.10 -1.29 19.54
C GLU A 72 -7.85 -1.20 18.03
N VAL A 73 -8.54 -2.08 17.28
CA VAL A 73 -8.70 -1.99 15.83
C VAL A 73 -10.18 -1.99 15.50
N ILE A 74 -10.61 -1.06 14.64
CA ILE A 74 -11.98 -1.04 14.10
C ILE A 74 -11.87 -1.14 12.58
N LEU A 75 -12.63 -2.04 11.98
CA LEU A 75 -12.73 -2.19 10.53
C LEU A 75 -14.14 -1.88 10.06
N ASP A 76 -14.24 -1.12 8.98
CA ASP A 76 -15.44 -1.00 8.16
C ASP A 76 -15.23 -1.81 6.88
N VAL A 77 -16.08 -2.82 6.67
CA VAL A 77 -15.94 -3.74 5.55
C VAL A 77 -17.25 -3.81 4.78
N HIS A 78 -17.17 -3.59 3.47
CA HIS A 78 -18.27 -3.88 2.57
C HIS A 78 -18.51 -5.39 2.52
N ILE A 79 -19.73 -5.84 2.85
CA ILE A 79 -20.16 -7.23 2.71
C ILE A 79 -21.47 -7.24 1.87
N PRO A 80 -21.39 -7.65 0.59
CA PRO A 80 -22.53 -7.67 -0.33
C PRO A 80 -23.76 -8.41 0.21
N GLU A 81 -24.95 -8.09 -0.34
CA GLU A 81 -26.17 -8.86 -0.10
C GLU A 81 -26.02 -10.31 -0.57
N GLY A 82 -26.72 -11.25 0.07
CA GLY A 82 -26.65 -12.68 -0.28
C GLY A 82 -25.39 -13.43 0.17
N MET A 83 -24.39 -12.73 0.74
CA MET A 83 -23.27 -13.38 1.44
C MET A 83 -23.76 -14.05 2.73
N GLY A 84 -24.00 -15.36 2.67
CA GLY A 84 -24.52 -16.12 3.82
C GLY A 84 -23.71 -15.96 5.12
N ASN A 85 -24.39 -16.13 6.25
CA ASN A 85 -23.88 -16.06 7.63
C ASN A 85 -23.64 -14.66 8.22
N VAL A 86 -23.77 -13.57 7.46
CA VAL A 86 -23.82 -12.22 8.03
C VAL A 86 -25.20 -11.64 7.76
N ASP A 87 -26.03 -11.61 8.80
CA ASP A 87 -27.40 -11.10 8.75
C ASP A 87 -27.43 -9.62 8.35
N GLU A 88 -28.42 -9.24 7.52
CA GLU A 88 -28.61 -7.87 7.03
C GLU A 88 -28.78 -6.85 8.16
N LYS A 89 -29.28 -7.27 9.34
CA LYS A 89 -29.40 -6.38 10.49
C LYS A 89 -28.07 -5.77 10.94
N TRP A 90 -26.94 -6.41 10.65
CA TRP A 90 -25.60 -5.95 11.01
C TRP A 90 -25.00 -4.96 10.00
N LYS A 91 -25.67 -4.73 8.86
CA LYS A 91 -25.14 -3.95 7.74
C LYS A 91 -25.71 -2.53 7.78
N ILE A 92 -24.81 -1.55 7.82
CA ILE A 92 -25.12 -0.14 7.59
C ILE A 92 -25.29 0.04 6.08
N VAL A 93 -26.42 0.60 5.67
CA VAL A 93 -26.71 0.90 4.26
C VAL A 93 -26.22 2.31 3.94
N ASP A 94 -25.30 2.42 3.00
CA ASP A 94 -24.76 3.69 2.51
C ASP A 94 -24.66 3.64 0.97
N GLY A 95 -25.71 4.13 0.30
CA GLY A 95 -25.87 3.93 -1.15
C GLY A 95 -25.90 2.44 -1.54
N GLU A 96 -25.02 2.05 -2.47
CA GLU A 96 -24.83 0.64 -2.87
C GLU A 96 -24.03 -0.16 -1.84
N MET A 97 -23.37 0.52 -0.90
CA MET A 97 -22.52 -0.13 0.08
C MET A 97 -23.35 -0.73 1.22
N ARG A 98 -22.89 -1.90 1.64
CA ARG A 98 -23.37 -2.64 2.80
C ARG A 98 -22.21 -2.81 3.77
N ILE A 99 -22.15 -1.96 4.80
CA ILE A 99 -20.96 -1.83 5.66
C ILE A 99 -21.18 -2.58 6.96
N VAL A 100 -20.29 -3.50 7.28
CA VAL A 100 -20.24 -4.16 8.60
C VAL A 100 -19.06 -3.59 9.37
N ARG A 101 -19.37 -2.92 10.48
CA ARG A 101 -18.39 -2.33 11.39
C ARG A 101 -18.09 -3.28 12.54
N SER A 102 -16.82 -3.64 12.72
CA SER A 102 -16.37 -4.54 13.79
C SER A 102 -15.17 -3.95 14.53
N SER A 103 -15.16 -4.10 15.86
CA SER A 103 -14.06 -3.68 16.75
C SER A 103 -13.41 -4.89 17.40
N TRP A 104 -12.09 -4.88 17.51
CA TRP A 104 -11.28 -5.80 18.29
C TRP A 104 -10.52 -5.00 19.33
N VAL A 105 -10.73 -5.35 20.60
CA VAL A 105 -10.13 -4.67 21.75
C VAL A 105 -9.30 -5.67 22.53
N TRP A 106 -8.02 -5.37 22.72
CA TRP A 106 -7.11 -6.13 23.56
C TRP A 106 -6.86 -5.38 24.87
N ASP A 107 -7.09 -6.06 25.99
CA ASP A 107 -6.78 -5.51 27.31
C ASP A 107 -5.27 -5.55 27.63
N GLU A 108 -4.90 -5.14 28.85
CA GLU A 108 -3.51 -5.14 29.32
C GLU A 108 -2.86 -6.54 29.33
N THR A 109 -3.66 -7.60 29.37
CA THR A 109 -3.23 -9.00 29.35
C THR A 109 -3.18 -9.59 27.94
N GLY A 110 -3.51 -8.79 26.92
CA GLY A 110 -3.58 -9.23 25.53
C GLY A 110 -4.81 -10.09 25.23
N LYS A 111 -5.78 -10.17 26.15
CA LYS A 111 -7.03 -10.89 25.91
C LYS A 111 -7.92 -10.04 24.99
N VAL A 112 -8.39 -10.65 23.91
CA VAL A 112 -9.19 -9.98 22.90
C VAL A 112 -10.69 -10.11 23.13
N ILE A 113 -11.41 -9.03 22.89
CA ILE A 113 -12.86 -9.00 22.79
C ILE A 113 -13.24 -8.37 21.44
N ARG A 114 -13.91 -9.15 20.59
CA ARG A 114 -14.55 -8.62 19.38
C ARG A 114 -15.96 -8.11 19.67
N LYS A 115 -16.33 -6.95 19.13
CA LYS A 115 -17.69 -6.39 19.09
C LYS A 115 -18.09 -6.08 17.66
N THR A 116 -19.39 -6.06 17.39
CA THR A 116 -19.96 -5.63 16.10
C THR A 116 -20.90 -4.46 16.35
N TRP A 117 -20.88 -3.47 15.48
CA TRP A 117 -21.81 -2.34 15.52
C TRP A 117 -23.22 -2.80 15.17
N ASP A 118 -24.21 -2.39 15.95
CA ASP A 118 -25.62 -2.59 15.65
C ASP A 118 -26.22 -1.27 15.10
N PRO A 119 -26.54 -1.20 13.79
CA PRO A 119 -27.14 -0.02 13.18
C PRO A 119 -28.48 0.38 13.82
N GLN A 120 -29.24 -0.57 14.37
CA GLN A 120 -30.55 -0.31 14.97
C GLN A 120 -30.42 0.35 16.34
N LEU A 121 -29.39 -0.03 17.12
CA LEU A 121 -29.09 0.57 18.41
C LEU A 121 -28.26 1.85 18.30
N GLY A 122 -27.59 2.07 17.16
CA GLY A 122 -26.62 3.15 17.01
C GLY A 122 -25.44 3.03 17.98
N ASN A 123 -25.10 1.80 18.38
CA ASN A 123 -24.03 1.50 19.32
C ASN A 123 -23.43 0.10 19.08
N TRP A 124 -22.34 -0.23 19.76
CA TRP A 124 -21.80 -1.58 19.82
C TRP A 124 -22.81 -2.54 20.45
N ALA A 125 -23.03 -3.70 19.83
CA ALA A 125 -23.95 -4.71 20.35
C ALA A 125 -23.53 -5.15 21.76
N PRO A 126 -24.46 -5.15 22.74
CA PRO A 126 -24.18 -5.65 24.08
C PRO A 126 -24.00 -7.18 24.07
N ASP A 127 -24.83 -7.87 23.29
CA ASP A 127 -24.85 -9.32 23.12
C ASP A 127 -24.92 -9.70 21.64
N GLY A 128 -24.12 -10.70 21.23
CA GLY A 128 -24.06 -11.17 19.84
C GLY A 128 -23.00 -10.46 18.97
N LYS A 129 -22.62 -11.10 17.87
CA LYS A 129 -21.61 -10.61 16.91
C LYS A 129 -22.00 -11.01 15.49
N ALA A 130 -21.65 -10.21 14.49
CA ALA A 130 -21.83 -10.61 13.09
C ALA A 130 -21.07 -11.92 12.80
N GLY A 131 -21.70 -12.84 12.07
CA GLY A 131 -21.16 -14.17 11.81
C GLY A 131 -21.33 -15.18 12.96
N GLY A 132 -21.83 -14.77 14.13
CA GLY A 132 -21.86 -15.62 15.32
C GLY A 132 -20.44 -15.94 15.79
N ALA A 133 -19.89 -17.07 15.34
CA ALA A 133 -18.53 -17.50 15.62
C ALA A 133 -17.49 -16.67 14.85
N ASP A 134 -16.34 -16.39 15.48
CA ASP A 134 -15.31 -15.52 14.90
C ASP A 134 -14.75 -16.05 13.56
N ASN A 135 -14.65 -17.37 13.42
CA ASN A 135 -14.21 -18.03 12.19
C ASN A 135 -15.14 -17.79 10.99
N VAL A 136 -16.44 -17.64 11.25
CA VAL A 136 -17.45 -17.42 10.19
C VAL A 136 -17.33 -16.01 9.64
N PHE A 137 -17.17 -15.01 10.50
CA PHE A 137 -16.92 -13.63 10.07
C PHE A 137 -15.56 -13.49 9.37
N LYS A 138 -14.51 -14.13 9.90
CA LYS A 138 -13.18 -14.16 9.29
C LYS A 138 -13.22 -14.66 7.84
N SER A 139 -14.08 -15.64 7.54
CA SER A 139 -14.27 -16.16 6.18
C SER A 139 -14.86 -15.14 5.18
N ARG A 140 -15.35 -13.99 5.67
CA ARG A 140 -15.94 -12.91 4.85
C ARG A 140 -15.03 -11.69 4.72
N LEU A 141 -14.04 -11.55 5.59
CA LEU A 141 -13.03 -10.51 5.50
C LEU A 141 -12.10 -10.78 4.31
N PRO A 142 -11.67 -9.73 3.58
CA PRO A 142 -10.64 -9.89 2.57
C PRO A 142 -9.38 -10.54 3.17
N ARG A 143 -8.84 -11.56 2.51
CA ARG A 143 -7.73 -12.34 3.07
C ARG A 143 -6.42 -11.55 2.95
N PRO A 144 -5.70 -11.27 4.06
CA PRO A 144 -4.42 -10.58 3.98
C PRO A 144 -3.35 -11.48 3.38
N MET A 145 -2.57 -10.93 2.46
CA MET A 145 -1.30 -11.48 2.00
C MET A 145 -0.22 -10.44 2.27
N ARG A 146 0.58 -10.66 3.33
CA ARG A 146 1.62 -9.71 3.73
C ARG A 146 2.98 -10.07 3.17
N ILE A 147 3.69 -9.06 2.67
CA ILE A 147 5.09 -9.13 2.26
C ILE A 147 5.83 -8.04 3.06
N LYS A 148 6.69 -8.44 3.98
CA LYS A 148 7.47 -7.47 4.76
C LYS A 148 8.70 -7.02 3.98
N SER A 149 9.21 -5.84 4.31
CA SER A 149 10.37 -5.25 3.65
C SER A 149 11.66 -6.07 3.81
N LEU A 150 11.75 -6.86 4.88
CA LEU A 150 12.91 -7.67 5.28
C LEU A 150 12.64 -9.18 5.22
N ASP A 151 11.50 -9.64 4.69
CA ASP A 151 11.28 -11.07 4.55
C ASP A 151 12.36 -11.64 3.61
N ASP A 152 13.11 -12.62 4.14
CA ASP A 152 14.21 -13.23 3.40
C ASP A 152 13.65 -13.99 2.19
N ALA A 153 14.44 -14.09 1.12
CA ALA A 153 13.99 -14.78 -0.09
C ALA A 153 13.58 -16.25 0.15
N ILE A 154 14.03 -16.82 1.27
CA ILE A 154 13.70 -18.16 1.73
C ILE A 154 12.23 -18.24 2.14
N THR A 155 11.70 -17.31 2.95
CA THR A 155 10.28 -17.32 3.30
C THR A 155 9.40 -17.08 2.07
N THR A 156 9.89 -16.26 1.15
CA THR A 156 9.21 -16.02 -0.13
C THR A 156 9.18 -17.29 -0.99
N GLU A 157 10.32 -17.97 -1.16
CA GLU A 157 10.41 -19.25 -1.90
C GLU A 157 9.57 -20.34 -1.23
N GLU A 158 9.56 -20.43 0.10
CA GLU A 158 8.72 -21.38 0.84
C GLU A 158 7.23 -21.14 0.57
N VAL A 159 6.78 -19.90 0.60
CA VAL A 159 5.41 -19.54 0.23
C VAL A 159 5.16 -19.99 -1.22
N LEU A 160 6.03 -19.62 -2.16
CA LEU A 160 5.87 -19.99 -3.58
C LEU A 160 5.84 -21.50 -3.83
N LEU A 161 6.72 -22.27 -3.19
CA LEU A 161 6.76 -23.73 -3.29
C LEU A 161 5.53 -24.37 -2.66
N THR A 162 5.08 -23.88 -1.49
CA THR A 162 3.84 -24.34 -0.86
C THR A 162 2.66 -24.21 -1.82
N LEU A 163 2.62 -23.11 -2.57
CA LEU A 163 1.55 -22.79 -3.50
C LEU A 163 1.62 -23.65 -4.77
N ALA A 164 2.79 -23.73 -5.40
CA ALA A 164 2.99 -24.52 -6.62
C ALA A 164 2.78 -26.03 -6.39
N LEU A 165 3.19 -26.53 -5.22
CA LEU A 165 3.10 -27.95 -4.88
C LEU A 165 1.74 -28.35 -4.28
N SER A 166 0.88 -27.39 -3.89
CA SER A 166 -0.39 -27.67 -3.21
C SER A 166 -1.29 -28.69 -3.94
N PRO A 167 -1.50 -28.59 -5.27
CA PRO A 167 -2.32 -29.58 -5.99
C PRO A 167 -1.74 -30.98 -5.92
N LEU A 168 -0.42 -31.12 -6.14
CA LEU A 168 0.30 -32.39 -6.07
C LEU A 168 0.28 -32.98 -4.66
N VAL A 169 0.46 -32.14 -3.62
CA VAL A 169 0.37 -32.56 -2.21
C VAL A 169 -1.03 -33.10 -1.90
N LYS A 170 -2.09 -32.46 -2.41
CA LYS A 170 -3.47 -32.91 -2.23
C LYS A 170 -3.67 -34.29 -2.85
N GLU A 171 -3.22 -34.47 -4.10
CA GLU A 171 -3.28 -35.75 -4.83
C GLU A 171 -2.55 -36.87 -4.10
N LEU A 172 -1.30 -36.63 -3.67
CA LEU A 172 -0.49 -37.60 -2.96
C LEU A 172 -1.06 -37.96 -1.59
N LYS A 173 -1.68 -37.03 -0.86
CA LYS A 173 -2.38 -37.32 0.40
C LYS A 173 -3.62 -38.20 0.20
N THR A 174 -4.34 -38.02 -0.92
CA THR A 174 -5.43 -38.94 -1.28
C THR A 174 -4.93 -40.35 -1.55
N LEU A 175 -3.81 -40.49 -2.28
CA LEU A 175 -3.19 -41.79 -2.51
C LEU A 175 -2.66 -42.41 -1.21
N GLU A 176 -2.07 -41.63 -0.31
CA GLU A 176 -1.62 -42.09 1.01
C GLU A 176 -2.77 -42.60 1.88
N SER A 177 -3.98 -42.06 1.71
CA SER A 177 -5.18 -42.49 2.44
C SER A 177 -5.84 -43.74 1.85
N ASP A 178 -5.48 -44.11 0.61
CA ASP A 178 -5.94 -45.35 -0.03
C ASP A 178 -4.99 -46.51 0.31
N ASN A 179 -5.49 -47.50 1.05
CA ASN A 179 -4.73 -48.68 1.46
C ASN A 179 -4.25 -49.53 0.26
N ASN A 180 -4.87 -49.40 -0.91
CA ASN A 180 -4.48 -50.13 -2.12
C ASN A 180 -3.46 -49.40 -3.00
N SER A 181 -3.16 -48.14 -2.69
CA SER A 181 -2.21 -47.35 -3.45
C SER A 181 -0.79 -47.92 -3.33
N GLN A 182 0.04 -47.64 -4.33
CA GLN A 182 1.44 -48.04 -4.30
C GLN A 182 2.18 -47.39 -3.12
N ILE A 183 1.87 -46.11 -2.81
CA ILE A 183 2.46 -45.37 -1.69
C ILE A 183 2.18 -46.07 -0.35
N SER A 184 0.92 -46.48 -0.10
CA SER A 184 0.56 -47.20 1.12
C SER A 184 1.27 -48.54 1.23
N LYS A 185 1.40 -49.27 0.12
CA LYS A 185 2.13 -50.54 0.07
C LYS A 185 3.62 -50.36 0.34
N ASP A 186 4.24 -49.34 -0.23
CA ASP A 186 5.67 -49.04 -0.02
C ASP A 186 5.96 -48.65 1.43
N LYS A 187 5.07 -47.89 2.08
CA LYS A 187 5.16 -47.55 3.52
C LYS A 187 5.09 -48.81 4.40
N ALA A 188 4.18 -49.73 4.08
CA ALA A 188 4.06 -50.99 4.77
C ALA A 188 5.31 -51.87 4.58
N ALA A 189 5.85 -51.91 3.36
CA ALA A 189 7.08 -52.64 3.05
C ALA A 189 8.31 -52.08 3.78
N LEU A 190 8.41 -50.75 3.91
CA LEU A 190 9.47 -50.09 4.67
C LEU A 190 9.39 -50.46 6.16
N ALA A 191 8.19 -50.37 6.76
CA ALA A 191 7.99 -50.77 8.15
C ALA A 191 8.32 -52.25 8.38
N ALA A 192 7.91 -53.14 7.46
CA ALA A 192 8.25 -54.55 7.53
C ALA A 192 9.76 -54.81 7.46
N THR A 193 10.48 -54.06 6.62
CA THR A 193 11.93 -54.17 6.47
C THR A 193 12.65 -53.70 7.74
N VAL A 194 12.24 -52.58 8.33
CA VAL A 194 12.83 -52.08 9.59
C VAL A 194 12.53 -53.04 10.74
N ASN A 195 11.31 -53.56 10.83
CA ASN A 195 10.95 -54.55 11.85
C ASN A 195 11.76 -55.85 11.71
N ALA A 196 12.01 -56.30 10.48
CA ALA A 196 12.88 -57.46 10.22
C ALA A 196 14.34 -57.20 10.66
N LEU A 197 14.86 -55.99 10.42
CA LEU A 197 16.18 -55.56 10.88
C LEU A 197 16.27 -55.40 12.41
N ALA A 198 15.14 -55.19 13.10
CA ALA A 198 15.09 -55.12 14.56
C ALA A 198 15.14 -56.51 15.23
N VAL A 199 14.78 -57.59 14.51
CA VAL A 199 14.73 -58.96 15.06
C VAL A 199 16.08 -59.42 15.67
N PRO A 200 17.24 -59.28 14.99
CA PRO A 200 18.53 -59.67 15.57
C PRO A 200 18.93 -58.87 16.81
N HIS A 201 18.30 -57.71 17.04
CA HIS A 201 18.57 -56.86 18.19
C HIS A 201 17.65 -57.15 19.39
N GLN A 202 16.69 -58.08 19.26
CA GLN A 202 15.75 -58.41 20.33
C GLN A 202 16.43 -58.94 21.60
N GLU A 203 17.52 -59.73 21.49
CA GLU A 203 18.26 -60.21 22.66
C GLU A 203 18.94 -59.07 23.44
N ARG A 204 19.50 -58.09 22.72
CA ARG A 204 20.05 -56.88 23.34
C ARG A 204 18.95 -56.06 24.00
N LEU A 205 17.81 -55.88 23.33
CA LEU A 205 16.68 -55.12 23.86
C LEU A 205 16.03 -55.80 25.07
N SER A 206 15.95 -57.13 25.11
CA SER A 206 15.41 -57.88 26.24
C SER A 206 16.30 -57.77 27.48
N SER A 207 17.63 -57.81 27.32
CA SER A 207 18.57 -57.57 28.43
C SER A 207 18.42 -56.16 29.02
N ILE A 208 18.22 -55.14 28.17
CA ILE A 208 17.95 -53.76 28.62
C ILE A 208 16.62 -53.70 29.36
N SER A 209 15.57 -54.35 28.83
CA SER A 209 14.25 -54.40 29.49
C SER A 209 14.34 -55.07 30.87
N GLN A 210 15.14 -56.12 31.03
CA GLN A 210 15.36 -56.78 32.32
C GLN A 210 16.08 -55.87 33.32
N GLN A 211 17.08 -55.11 32.88
CA GLN A 211 17.77 -54.15 33.75
C GLN A 211 16.81 -53.04 34.21
N ILE A 212 16.02 -52.46 33.29
CA ILE A 212 15.00 -51.46 33.61
C ILE A 212 13.97 -52.02 34.58
N GLN A 213 13.46 -53.24 34.31
CA GLN A 213 12.51 -53.93 35.18
C GLN A 213 13.08 -54.10 36.60
N SER A 214 14.33 -54.57 36.72
CA SER A 214 14.97 -54.79 38.03
C SER A 214 15.11 -53.50 38.84
N GLY A 215 15.51 -52.39 38.19
CA GLY A 215 15.60 -51.08 38.84
C GLY A 215 14.22 -50.53 39.22
N PHE A 216 13.23 -50.68 38.35
CA PHE A 216 11.87 -50.20 38.60
C PHE A 216 11.17 -50.98 39.73
N GLN A 217 11.33 -52.30 39.76
CA GLN A 217 10.76 -53.17 40.80
C GLN A 217 11.40 -52.95 42.17
N SER A 218 12.63 -52.44 42.22
CA SER A 218 13.26 -52.06 43.49
C SER A 218 12.54 -50.88 44.18
N ILE A 219 11.80 -50.06 43.42
CA ILE A 219 11.03 -48.92 43.91
C ILE A 219 9.53 -49.28 44.01
N PHE A 220 9.00 -50.06 43.06
CA PHE A 220 7.60 -50.47 43.00
C PHE A 220 7.46 -52.00 42.82
N PRO A 221 7.43 -52.79 43.91
CA PRO A 221 7.51 -54.25 43.87
C PRO A 221 6.35 -54.97 43.14
N GLY A 222 5.22 -54.28 42.93
CA GLY A 222 4.01 -54.82 42.30
C GLY A 222 3.81 -54.45 40.82
N LEU A 223 4.75 -53.71 40.21
CA LEU A 223 4.61 -53.23 38.82
C LEU A 223 5.75 -53.76 37.94
N GLY A 224 5.47 -53.98 36.66
CA GLY A 224 6.45 -54.43 35.66
C GLY A 224 6.56 -53.45 34.49
N VAL A 225 7.68 -53.51 33.76
CA VAL A 225 7.97 -52.63 32.62
C VAL A 225 8.52 -53.47 31.46
N GLN A 226 7.78 -53.52 30.36
CA GLN A 226 8.23 -54.17 29.13
C GLN A 226 8.59 -53.14 28.07
N LEU A 227 9.74 -53.32 27.44
CA LEU A 227 10.17 -52.53 26.29
C LEU A 227 9.69 -53.20 25.00
N HIS A 228 8.69 -52.62 24.34
CA HIS A 228 8.22 -53.04 23.01
C HIS A 228 8.84 -52.12 21.94
N VAL A 229 9.48 -52.70 20.92
CA VAL A 229 10.11 -51.94 19.82
C VAL A 229 9.52 -52.42 18.50
N GLU A 230 8.76 -51.54 17.86
CA GLU A 230 8.12 -51.80 16.57
C GLU A 230 8.00 -50.49 15.79
N MET A 231 8.26 -50.56 14.49
CA MET A 231 7.98 -49.49 13.54
C MET A 231 6.61 -49.73 12.91
N ILE A 232 5.67 -48.82 13.18
CA ILE A 232 4.40 -48.72 12.47
C ILE A 232 4.65 -47.99 11.13
N PRO A 233 3.90 -48.27 10.04
CA PRO A 233 4.00 -47.51 8.80
C PRO A 233 4.05 -45.99 9.06
N PRO A 234 5.13 -45.30 8.66
CA PRO A 234 5.40 -43.94 9.11
C PRO A 234 4.44 -42.96 8.44
N GLU A 235 3.99 -41.92 9.13
CA GLU A 235 3.27 -40.82 8.46
C GLU A 235 4.24 -40.03 7.58
N LEU A 236 3.96 -39.91 6.28
CA LEU A 236 4.82 -39.15 5.39
C LEU A 236 4.41 -37.67 5.47
N LYS A 237 5.32 -36.82 5.95
CA LYS A 237 5.16 -35.37 5.81
C LYS A 237 5.46 -34.96 4.36
N ILE A 238 4.63 -35.42 3.41
CA ILE A 238 4.82 -35.30 1.95
C ILE A 238 5.12 -33.86 1.54
N GLU A 239 4.40 -32.91 2.13
CA GLU A 239 4.60 -31.48 1.88
C GLU A 239 6.02 -31.02 2.23
N ASN A 240 6.57 -31.44 3.38
CA ASN A 240 7.92 -31.06 3.79
C ASN A 240 8.97 -31.75 2.93
N LEU A 241 8.76 -33.02 2.58
CA LEU A 241 9.68 -33.79 1.73
C LEU A 241 9.78 -33.19 0.32
N LEU A 242 8.65 -32.81 -0.26
CA LEU A 242 8.62 -32.15 -1.56
C LEU A 242 9.27 -30.78 -1.51
N LYS A 243 8.99 -29.97 -0.49
CA LYS A 243 9.63 -28.65 -0.32
C LYS A 243 11.16 -28.76 -0.18
N GLN A 244 11.65 -29.78 0.53
CA GLN A 244 13.10 -30.02 0.68
C GLN A 244 13.78 -30.43 -0.63
N GLY A 245 13.09 -31.20 -1.48
CA GLY A 245 13.59 -31.63 -2.78
C GLY A 245 13.38 -30.62 -3.92
N SER A 246 12.44 -29.70 -3.76
CA SER A 246 12.05 -28.71 -4.77
C SER A 246 12.77 -27.38 -4.55
N GLY A 247 12.91 -26.61 -5.62
CA GLY A 247 13.46 -25.25 -5.55
C GLY A 247 13.24 -24.53 -6.87
N LEU A 248 13.24 -23.20 -6.81
CA LEU A 248 13.13 -22.39 -8.02
C LEU A 248 14.52 -22.18 -8.63
N LEU A 249 14.64 -22.50 -9.91
CA LEU A 249 15.86 -22.30 -10.69
C LEU A 249 15.71 -21.07 -11.57
N VAL A 250 16.75 -20.23 -11.58
CA VAL A 250 16.89 -19.10 -12.47
C VAL A 250 17.93 -19.44 -13.53
N GLU A 251 17.54 -19.28 -14.79
CA GLU A 251 18.37 -19.57 -15.95
C GLU A 251 19.12 -18.30 -16.38
N GLU A 252 20.44 -18.42 -16.46
CA GLU A 252 21.35 -17.38 -16.94
C GLU A 252 22.19 -17.93 -18.08
N ALA A 253 22.83 -17.04 -18.85
CA ALA A 253 23.72 -17.45 -19.94
C ALA A 253 24.88 -18.38 -19.48
N ALA A 254 25.27 -18.31 -18.20
CA ALA A 254 26.31 -19.12 -17.60
C ALA A 254 25.81 -20.46 -17.00
N GLY A 255 24.49 -20.69 -16.95
CA GLY A 255 23.88 -21.90 -16.38
C GLY A 255 22.69 -21.62 -15.47
N GLN A 256 22.29 -22.62 -14.69
CA GLN A 256 21.17 -22.53 -13.76
C GLN A 256 21.66 -22.33 -12.33
N SER A 257 20.95 -21.50 -11.57
CA SER A 257 21.23 -21.25 -10.16
C SER A 257 19.94 -21.25 -9.35
N ARG A 258 20.03 -21.50 -8.04
CA ARG A 258 18.86 -21.43 -7.15
C ARG A 258 18.47 -19.97 -6.90
N ILE A 259 17.19 -19.70 -6.68
CA ILE A 259 16.72 -18.35 -6.33
C ILE A 259 17.41 -17.77 -5.08
N GLY A 260 17.73 -18.61 -4.09
CA GLY A 260 18.50 -18.21 -2.91
C GLY A 260 19.95 -17.78 -3.20
N GLN A 261 20.47 -18.01 -4.40
CA GLN A 261 21.80 -17.57 -4.86
C GLN A 261 21.74 -16.27 -5.67
N GLN A 262 20.54 -15.83 -6.06
CA GLN A 262 20.35 -14.63 -6.89
C GLN A 262 20.53 -13.33 -6.09
N GLY A 263 20.72 -12.20 -6.77
CA GLY A 263 20.66 -10.89 -6.12
C GLY A 263 19.25 -10.58 -5.60
N THR A 264 19.13 -9.83 -4.50
CA THR A 264 17.83 -9.47 -3.89
C THR A 264 16.84 -8.83 -4.87
N GLY A 265 17.33 -8.03 -5.83
CA GLY A 265 16.50 -7.45 -6.89
C GLY A 265 15.87 -8.49 -7.83
N ALA A 266 16.63 -9.49 -8.28
CA ALA A 266 16.12 -10.57 -9.13
C ALA A 266 15.13 -11.47 -8.38
N ARG A 267 15.40 -11.73 -7.08
CA ARG A 267 14.47 -12.45 -6.20
C ARG A 267 13.12 -11.74 -6.09
N ARG A 268 13.14 -10.41 -5.89
CA ARG A 268 11.93 -9.59 -5.86
C ARG A 268 11.21 -9.57 -7.21
N ALA A 269 11.94 -9.49 -8.33
CA ALA A 269 11.35 -9.54 -9.66
C ALA A 269 10.61 -10.86 -9.95
N LEU A 270 11.21 -12.00 -9.60
CA LEU A 270 10.56 -13.31 -9.76
C LEU A 270 9.31 -13.42 -8.87
N PHE A 271 9.39 -12.91 -7.64
CA PHE A 271 8.24 -12.84 -6.74
C PHE A 271 7.07 -12.12 -7.40
N TRP A 272 7.29 -10.96 -8.04
CA TRP A 272 6.25 -10.21 -8.73
C TRP A 272 5.58 -10.99 -9.85
N ALA A 273 6.38 -11.68 -10.68
CA ALA A 273 5.86 -12.53 -11.74
C ALA A 273 5.01 -13.69 -11.19
N MET A 274 5.45 -14.29 -10.09
CA MET A 274 4.74 -15.43 -9.49
C MET A 274 3.49 -15.04 -8.70
N LEU A 275 3.42 -13.83 -8.13
CA LEU A 275 2.19 -13.32 -7.49
C LEU A 275 1.01 -13.33 -8.48
N GLN A 276 1.26 -12.94 -9.73
CA GLN A 276 0.25 -12.94 -10.80
C GLN A 276 -0.25 -14.36 -11.08
N VAL A 277 0.66 -15.31 -11.30
CA VAL A 277 0.33 -16.72 -11.57
C VAL A 277 -0.36 -17.36 -10.38
N HIS A 278 0.10 -17.07 -9.17
CA HIS A 278 -0.49 -17.59 -7.94
C HIS A 278 -1.94 -17.15 -7.79
N ASN A 279 -2.23 -15.87 -8.04
CA ASN A 279 -3.57 -15.33 -7.94
C ASN A 279 -4.54 -16.08 -8.89
N GLU A 280 -4.14 -16.30 -10.14
CA GLU A 280 -4.93 -17.07 -11.11
C GLU A 280 -5.17 -18.52 -10.64
N ILE A 281 -4.11 -19.21 -10.18
CA ILE A 281 -4.19 -20.61 -9.72
C ILE A 281 -5.06 -20.75 -8.47
N SER A 282 -4.87 -19.88 -7.47
CA SER A 282 -5.68 -19.88 -6.24
C SER A 282 -7.15 -19.67 -6.55
N ARG A 283 -7.45 -18.70 -7.40
CA ARG A 283 -8.84 -18.38 -7.75
C ARG A 283 -9.50 -19.54 -8.48
N GLN A 284 -8.81 -20.15 -9.44
CA GLN A 284 -9.33 -21.33 -10.12
C GLN A 284 -9.59 -22.47 -9.14
N THR A 285 -8.65 -22.74 -8.22
CA THR A 285 -8.79 -23.79 -7.21
C THR A 285 -9.99 -23.53 -6.29
N GLU A 286 -10.16 -22.30 -5.80
CA GLU A 286 -11.28 -21.94 -4.94
C GLU A 286 -12.64 -22.01 -5.65
N LYS A 287 -12.72 -21.53 -6.90
CA LYS A 287 -13.93 -21.69 -7.73
C LYS A 287 -14.28 -23.16 -7.89
N ARG A 288 -13.26 -24.00 -8.12
CA ARG A 288 -13.40 -25.45 -8.26
C ARG A 288 -13.94 -26.09 -6.98
N ASP A 289 -13.32 -25.80 -5.84
CA ASP A 289 -13.72 -26.35 -4.54
C ASP A 289 -15.12 -25.87 -4.13
N ALA A 290 -15.47 -24.61 -4.39
CA ALA A 290 -16.80 -24.07 -4.12
C ALA A 290 -17.89 -24.70 -5.01
N LEU A 291 -17.61 -24.86 -6.31
CA LEU A 291 -18.49 -25.55 -7.24
C LEU A 291 -18.69 -27.01 -6.81
N LEU A 292 -17.60 -27.72 -6.50
CA LEU A 292 -17.66 -29.08 -5.96
C LEU A 292 -18.50 -29.17 -4.69
N LYS A 293 -18.38 -28.21 -3.77
CA LYS A 293 -19.20 -28.18 -2.55
C LYS A 293 -20.68 -28.03 -2.88
N SER A 294 -21.04 -27.11 -3.77
CA SER A 294 -22.43 -26.90 -4.20
C SER A 294 -23.03 -28.14 -4.86
N LEU A 295 -22.27 -28.79 -5.77
CA LEU A 295 -22.68 -30.01 -6.46
C LEU A 295 -22.83 -31.18 -5.48
N ASN A 296 -21.92 -31.31 -4.50
CA ASN A 296 -22.03 -32.33 -3.45
C ASN A 296 -23.24 -32.10 -2.54
N GLU A 297 -23.62 -30.86 -2.25
CA GLU A 297 -24.85 -30.56 -1.50
C GLU A 297 -26.11 -30.87 -2.30
N GLN A 298 -26.11 -30.55 -3.60
CA GLN A 298 -27.19 -30.94 -4.53
C GLN A 298 -27.31 -32.45 -4.64
N LEU A 299 -26.19 -33.16 -4.82
CA LEU A 299 -26.13 -34.62 -4.83
C LEU A 299 -26.70 -35.22 -3.54
N LYS A 300 -26.34 -34.68 -2.37
CA LYS A 300 -26.92 -35.12 -1.08
C LYS A 300 -28.43 -34.90 -1.00
N LYS A 301 -28.97 -33.83 -1.59
CA LYS A 301 -30.41 -33.56 -1.62
C LYS A 301 -31.14 -34.50 -2.58
N GLU A 302 -30.59 -34.75 -3.76
CA GLU A 302 -31.19 -35.63 -4.76
C GLU A 302 -31.09 -37.11 -4.39
N CYS A 303 -29.96 -37.56 -3.82
CA CYS A 303 -29.82 -38.92 -3.27
C CYS A 303 -30.82 -39.21 -2.13
N LYS A 304 -31.28 -38.19 -1.41
CA LYS A 304 -32.33 -38.34 -0.39
C LYS A 304 -33.73 -38.55 -0.98
N LYS A 305 -33.95 -38.15 -2.24
CA LYS A 305 -35.21 -38.35 -2.95
C LYS A 305 -35.20 -39.69 -3.67
N ASP A 306 -34.22 -39.91 -4.53
CA ASP A 306 -34.03 -41.14 -5.29
C ASP A 306 -32.56 -41.31 -5.68
N ALA A 307 -31.93 -42.37 -5.16
CA ALA A 307 -30.51 -42.64 -5.33
C ALA A 307 -30.13 -43.13 -6.73
N GLU A 308 -31.08 -43.62 -7.53
CA GLU A 308 -30.81 -44.14 -8.88
C GLU A 308 -31.23 -43.19 -10.01
N SER A 309 -31.75 -42.00 -9.67
CA SER A 309 -32.26 -41.06 -10.68
C SER A 309 -31.20 -40.61 -11.67
N GLU A 310 -31.64 -40.29 -12.90
CA GLU A 310 -30.82 -39.72 -13.97
C GLU A 310 -30.04 -38.48 -13.49
N ALA A 311 -30.65 -37.68 -12.60
CA ALA A 311 -30.05 -36.48 -12.04
C ALA A 311 -28.85 -36.77 -11.12
N VAL A 312 -28.92 -37.84 -10.31
CA VAL A 312 -27.80 -38.28 -9.45
C VAL A 312 -26.62 -38.77 -10.29
N LYS A 313 -26.89 -39.52 -11.37
CA LYS A 313 -25.84 -39.98 -12.31
C LYS A 313 -25.17 -38.80 -13.02
N LEU A 314 -25.95 -37.81 -13.45
CA LEU A 314 -25.44 -36.59 -14.08
C LEU A 314 -24.56 -35.77 -13.13
N LEU A 315 -25.01 -35.59 -11.88
CA LEU A 315 -24.26 -34.88 -10.83
C LEU A 315 -22.93 -35.57 -10.51
N ASN A 316 -22.92 -36.91 -10.37
CA ASN A 316 -21.69 -37.66 -10.15
C ASN A 316 -20.70 -37.49 -11.31
N HIS A 317 -21.18 -37.58 -12.55
CA HIS A 317 -20.33 -37.37 -13.74
C HIS A 317 -19.75 -35.94 -13.79
N GLN A 318 -20.55 -34.92 -13.44
CA GLN A 318 -20.07 -33.54 -13.37
C GLN A 318 -19.02 -33.36 -12.27
N ILE A 319 -19.25 -33.92 -11.08
CA ILE A 319 -18.31 -33.88 -9.95
C ILE A 319 -16.98 -34.54 -10.34
N ASP A 320 -17.03 -35.71 -10.97
CA ASP A 320 -15.82 -36.44 -11.39
C ASP A 320 -15.07 -35.72 -12.52
N ALA A 321 -15.79 -35.15 -13.49
CA ALA A 321 -15.17 -34.33 -14.54
C ALA A 321 -14.46 -33.09 -13.94
N ILE A 322 -15.05 -32.42 -12.96
CA ILE A 322 -14.43 -31.27 -12.29
C ILE A 322 -13.23 -31.69 -11.45
N LYS A 323 -13.31 -32.82 -10.72
CA LYS A 323 -12.16 -33.38 -9.96
C LYS A 323 -11.00 -33.74 -10.87
N ASN A 324 -11.27 -34.24 -12.09
CA ASN A 324 -10.26 -34.69 -13.04
C ASN A 324 -9.73 -33.58 -13.98
N GLY A 325 -9.89 -32.30 -13.63
CA GLY A 325 -9.28 -31.22 -14.42
C GLY A 325 -10.17 -30.60 -15.52
N GLY A 326 -11.45 -30.99 -15.65
CA GLY A 326 -12.39 -30.42 -16.62
C GLY A 326 -12.61 -28.90 -16.52
N VAL A 327 -13.09 -28.28 -17.60
CA VAL A 327 -13.32 -26.82 -17.70
C VAL A 327 -14.46 -26.39 -16.77
N ILE A 328 -14.27 -25.31 -16.02
CA ILE A 328 -15.31 -24.72 -15.16
C ILE A 328 -16.25 -23.90 -16.07
N PRO A 329 -17.58 -24.12 -16.05
CA PRO A 329 -18.53 -23.33 -16.84
C PRO A 329 -18.44 -21.84 -16.51
N GLU A 330 -18.43 -20.96 -17.52
CA GLU A 330 -18.37 -19.50 -17.35
C GLU A 330 -19.61 -18.93 -16.63
N ASP A 331 -20.76 -19.60 -16.75
CA ASP A 331 -22.07 -19.18 -16.22
C ASP A 331 -22.38 -19.68 -14.79
N ALA A 332 -21.44 -20.35 -14.12
CA ALA A 332 -21.66 -20.76 -12.73
C ALA A 332 -21.67 -19.49 -11.85
N GLU A 333 -22.79 -19.23 -11.14
CA GLU A 333 -22.91 -18.12 -10.17
C GLU A 333 -21.63 -18.05 -9.31
N ASP A 334 -20.85 -16.95 -9.45
CA ASP A 334 -19.57 -16.79 -8.75
C ASP A 334 -19.84 -16.94 -7.25
N PRO A 335 -19.35 -18.02 -6.61
CA PRO A 335 -19.59 -18.22 -5.20
C PRO A 335 -19.06 -16.99 -4.47
N ALA A 336 -19.89 -16.41 -3.60
CA ALA A 336 -19.57 -15.20 -2.86
C ALA A 336 -18.38 -15.43 -1.90
N LEU A 337 -17.18 -15.43 -2.47
CA LEU A 337 -15.90 -15.61 -1.83
C LEU A 337 -15.36 -14.22 -1.43
N PRO A 338 -14.68 -14.12 -0.28
CA PRO A 338 -14.03 -12.88 0.10
C PRO A 338 -12.96 -12.49 -0.93
N GLY A 339 -12.70 -11.19 -1.05
CA GLY A 339 -11.54 -10.69 -1.79
C GLY A 339 -10.20 -11.00 -1.09
N TYR A 340 -9.13 -10.48 -1.63
CA TYR A 340 -7.77 -10.49 -1.10
C TYR A 340 -7.31 -9.06 -0.84
N VAL A 341 -6.47 -8.90 0.17
CA VAL A 341 -5.77 -7.64 0.45
C VAL A 341 -4.28 -7.92 0.44
N LEU A 342 -3.57 -7.33 -0.51
CA LEU A 342 -2.10 -7.34 -0.53
C LEU A 342 -1.59 -6.28 0.44
N LEU A 343 -0.83 -6.68 1.45
CA LEU A 343 -0.17 -5.79 2.40
C LEU A 343 1.33 -5.76 2.10
N MET A 344 1.87 -4.63 1.66
CA MET A 344 3.26 -4.56 1.24
C MET A 344 4.06 -3.50 1.99
N ASP A 345 5.15 -3.91 2.63
CA ASP A 345 6.11 -2.98 3.23
C ASP A 345 7.28 -2.69 2.28
N GLU A 346 7.44 -1.41 1.90
CA GLU A 346 8.60 -0.88 1.15
C GLU A 346 8.99 -1.74 -0.06
N PRO A 347 8.10 -1.86 -1.07
CA PRO A 347 8.33 -2.68 -2.25
C PRO A 347 9.59 -2.27 -3.02
N GLU A 348 10.02 -1.01 -2.91
CA GLU A 348 11.21 -0.45 -3.54
C GLU A 348 12.55 -1.02 -3.03
N ASN A 349 12.60 -1.61 -1.83
CA ASN A 349 13.88 -2.02 -1.24
C ASN A 349 14.62 -3.00 -2.17
N ALA A 350 15.91 -2.75 -2.41
CA ALA A 350 16.74 -3.53 -3.32
C ALA A 350 16.26 -3.64 -4.79
N LEU A 351 15.30 -2.83 -5.23
CA LEU A 351 14.92 -2.73 -6.64
C LEU A 351 15.68 -1.60 -7.35
N HIS A 352 16.17 -1.89 -8.55
CA HIS A 352 16.63 -0.84 -9.47
C HIS A 352 15.44 0.05 -9.88
N PRO A 353 15.63 1.37 -10.14
CA PRO A 353 14.55 2.27 -10.54
C PRO A 353 13.60 1.75 -11.64
N MET A 354 14.14 1.10 -12.68
CA MET A 354 13.31 0.51 -13.74
C MET A 354 12.43 -0.64 -13.23
N ALA A 355 12.97 -1.49 -12.35
CA ALA A 355 12.21 -2.58 -11.73
C ALA A 355 11.16 -2.04 -10.74
N ALA A 356 11.45 -0.93 -10.04
CA ALA A 356 10.48 -0.26 -9.17
C ALA A 356 9.26 0.26 -9.96
N ARG A 357 9.49 0.92 -11.11
CA ARG A 357 8.39 1.37 -12.00
C ARG A 357 7.56 0.22 -12.55
N ALA A 358 8.22 -0.87 -12.96
CA ALA A 358 7.54 -2.07 -13.41
C ALA A 358 6.68 -2.66 -12.28
N ALA A 359 7.23 -2.81 -11.07
CA ALA A 359 6.51 -3.31 -9.90
C ALA A 359 5.31 -2.43 -9.54
N GLN A 360 5.46 -1.10 -9.55
CA GLN A 360 4.34 -0.16 -9.37
C GLN A 360 3.23 -0.45 -10.38
N SER A 361 3.55 -0.51 -11.68
CA SER A 361 2.55 -0.75 -12.73
C SER A 361 1.76 -2.04 -12.49
N HIS A 362 2.44 -3.10 -12.02
CA HIS A 362 1.80 -4.38 -11.70
C HIS A 362 0.89 -4.27 -10.46
N LEU A 363 1.34 -3.60 -9.40
CA LEU A 363 0.54 -3.38 -8.19
C LEU A 363 -0.74 -2.60 -8.51
N TYR A 364 -0.64 -1.57 -9.35
CA TYR A 364 -1.79 -0.77 -9.73
C TYR A 364 -2.75 -1.55 -10.65
N ALA A 365 -2.23 -2.36 -11.57
CA ALA A 365 -3.04 -3.28 -12.36
C ALA A 365 -3.75 -4.33 -11.49
N LEU A 366 -3.09 -4.83 -10.44
CA LEU A 366 -3.67 -5.76 -9.48
C LEU A 366 -4.82 -5.10 -8.69
N GLY A 367 -4.65 -3.86 -8.23
CA GLY A 367 -5.70 -3.10 -7.54
C GLY A 367 -6.96 -2.89 -8.39
N LYS A 368 -6.82 -2.78 -9.72
CA LYS A 368 -7.97 -2.70 -10.64
C LYS A 368 -8.78 -4.00 -10.74
N HIS A 369 -8.23 -5.12 -10.30
CA HIS A 369 -8.96 -6.39 -10.29
C HIS A 369 -10.00 -6.38 -9.16
N PRO A 370 -11.27 -6.73 -9.41
CA PRO A 370 -12.36 -6.65 -8.41
C PRO A 370 -12.19 -7.55 -7.17
N ASP A 371 -11.13 -8.33 -7.14
CA ASP A 371 -10.84 -9.35 -6.14
C ASP A 371 -9.77 -8.87 -5.18
N TRP A 372 -9.05 -7.81 -5.52
CA TRP A 372 -7.86 -7.35 -4.82
C TRP A 372 -8.03 -5.93 -4.34
N GLN A 373 -7.47 -5.69 -3.16
CA GLN A 373 -7.08 -4.36 -2.74
C GLN A 373 -5.59 -4.38 -2.43
N VAL A 374 -4.91 -3.27 -2.68
CA VAL A 374 -3.48 -3.14 -2.47
C VAL A 374 -3.23 -2.07 -1.42
N LEU A 375 -2.64 -2.46 -0.29
CA LEU A 375 -2.19 -1.56 0.76
C LEU A 375 -0.66 -1.62 0.79
N LEU A 376 0.00 -0.52 0.42
CA LEU A 376 1.45 -0.45 0.40
C LEU A 376 1.98 0.68 1.26
N THR A 377 3.13 0.47 1.88
CA THR A 377 3.94 1.52 2.51
C THR A 377 5.14 1.81 1.63
N THR A 378 5.48 3.08 1.41
CA THR A 378 6.63 3.43 0.57
C THR A 378 7.27 4.77 0.97
N HIS A 379 8.58 4.84 0.77
CA HIS A 379 9.42 6.03 0.79
C HIS A 379 9.86 6.45 -0.61
N SER A 380 9.41 5.72 -1.64
CA SER A 380 9.89 5.85 -3.00
C SER A 380 8.89 6.61 -3.87
N PRO A 381 9.31 7.71 -4.53
CA PRO A 381 8.46 8.43 -5.47
C PRO A 381 8.01 7.55 -6.64
N TYR A 382 8.75 6.48 -6.96
CA TYR A 382 8.43 5.55 -8.05
C TYR A 382 7.18 4.70 -7.80
N PHE A 383 6.67 4.62 -6.57
CA PHE A 383 5.47 3.83 -6.24
C PHE A 383 4.20 4.68 -6.09
N ILE A 384 4.31 6.00 -6.18
CA ILE A 384 3.19 6.91 -6.02
C ILE A 384 2.68 7.35 -7.40
N ASN A 385 1.38 7.19 -7.61
CA ASN A 385 0.69 7.78 -8.74
C ASN A 385 -0.62 8.45 -8.29
N PRO A 386 -0.63 9.78 -8.05
CA PRO A 386 -1.80 10.49 -7.54
C PRO A 386 -2.91 10.65 -8.57
N LEU A 387 -2.68 10.28 -9.84
CA LEU A 387 -3.60 10.50 -10.96
C LEU A 387 -4.30 9.22 -11.40
N GLU A 388 -3.97 8.09 -10.79
CA GLU A 388 -4.69 6.83 -10.99
C GLU A 388 -5.98 6.83 -10.20
N ASP A 389 -7.04 6.43 -10.88
CA ASP A 389 -8.37 6.35 -10.26
C ASP A 389 -8.35 5.31 -9.13
N HIS A 390 -9.22 5.48 -8.13
CA HIS A 390 -9.33 4.61 -6.97
C HIS A 390 -8.04 4.42 -6.16
N THR A 391 -7.13 5.41 -6.23
CA THR A 391 -5.88 5.43 -5.45
C THR A 391 -5.97 6.45 -4.32
N THR A 392 -5.90 5.97 -3.09
CA THR A 392 -5.80 6.79 -1.89
C THR A 392 -4.33 6.96 -1.50
N ILE A 393 -3.80 8.18 -1.56
CA ILE A 393 -2.48 8.50 -1.00
C ILE A 393 -2.68 9.12 0.39
N ALA A 394 -2.09 8.48 1.38
CA ALA A 394 -2.25 8.79 2.79
C ALA A 394 -0.89 9.10 3.42
N ARG A 395 -0.61 10.38 3.65
CA ARG A 395 0.61 10.82 4.32
C ARG A 395 0.45 10.75 5.82
N MET A 396 1.28 9.93 6.47
CA MET A 396 1.37 9.78 7.92
C MET A 396 2.55 10.57 8.48
N GLN A 397 2.29 11.47 9.43
CA GLN A 397 3.34 12.29 10.05
C GLN A 397 3.08 12.48 11.55
N ARG A 398 4.13 12.34 12.39
CA ARG A 398 4.01 12.67 13.82
C ARG A 398 3.97 14.18 14.02
N SER A 399 3.28 14.63 15.06
CA SER A 399 3.25 16.05 15.39
C SER A 399 4.64 16.54 15.80
N SER A 400 5.11 17.63 15.20
CA SER A 400 6.43 18.20 15.47
C SER A 400 6.53 18.87 16.84
N ASP A 401 5.40 19.22 17.45
CA ASP A 401 5.31 19.83 18.78
C ASP A 401 5.30 18.80 19.92
N GLY A 402 5.32 17.50 19.61
CA GLY A 402 5.24 16.42 20.59
C GLY A 402 3.91 16.33 21.34
N LYS A 403 2.90 17.14 21.00
CA LYS A 403 1.61 17.17 21.71
C LYS A 403 0.69 16.01 21.34
N SER A 404 0.84 15.48 20.12
CA SER A 404 0.11 14.30 19.69
C SER A 404 1.03 13.10 19.62
N LEU A 405 0.63 12.02 20.31
CA LEU A 405 1.33 10.75 20.34
C LEU A 405 1.03 9.93 19.07
N SER A 406 -0.08 10.22 18.39
CA SER A 406 -0.54 9.58 17.17
C SER A 406 -0.14 10.34 15.88
N PRO A 407 0.12 9.64 14.77
CA PRO A 407 0.35 10.25 13.47
C PRO A 407 -0.89 10.99 12.93
N LYS A 408 -0.70 12.12 12.26
CA LYS A 408 -1.73 12.79 11.45
C LYS A 408 -1.79 12.16 10.05
N LEU A 409 -3.01 12.02 9.51
CA LEU A 409 -3.27 11.54 8.17
C LEU A 409 -3.67 12.70 7.26
N TYR A 410 -2.99 12.85 6.12
CA TYR A 410 -3.42 13.71 5.02
C TYR A 410 -3.82 12.83 3.85
N VAL A 411 -5.07 12.94 3.42
CA VAL A 411 -5.64 12.20 2.29
C VAL A 411 -5.99 13.23 1.23
N ALA A 412 -5.70 12.93 -0.04
CA ALA A 412 -6.29 13.68 -1.14
C ALA A 412 -7.82 13.54 -1.10
N ASP A 413 -8.55 14.66 -1.15
CA ASP A 413 -9.99 14.72 -1.48
C ASP A 413 -10.40 13.85 -2.73
N GLU A 414 -11.60 13.99 -3.29
CA GLU A 414 -11.80 13.78 -4.74
C GLU A 414 -11.58 15.09 -5.49
N ALA A 415 -10.53 15.18 -6.33
CA ALA A 415 -10.23 16.41 -7.05
C ALA A 415 -10.90 16.37 -8.42
N ASN A 416 -11.82 17.30 -8.66
CA ASN A 416 -12.39 17.50 -9.99
C ASN A 416 -11.36 18.22 -10.88
N PHE A 417 -10.46 17.44 -11.48
CA PHE A 417 -9.60 17.89 -12.56
C PHE A 417 -10.34 17.77 -13.90
N SER A 418 -10.23 18.79 -14.74
CA SER A 418 -10.59 18.67 -16.15
C SER A 418 -9.66 17.67 -16.86
N ALA A 419 -10.06 17.17 -18.04
CA ALA A 419 -9.23 16.26 -18.83
C ALA A 419 -7.85 16.87 -19.14
N GLU A 420 -7.82 18.16 -19.53
CA GLU A 420 -6.58 18.89 -19.81
C GLU A 420 -5.68 19.03 -18.56
N GLU A 421 -6.27 19.25 -17.39
CA GLU A 421 -5.52 19.30 -16.13
C GLU A 421 -4.94 17.94 -15.75
N LYS A 422 -5.69 16.85 -15.95
CA LYS A 422 -5.21 15.48 -15.71
C LYS A 422 -4.05 15.16 -16.65
N ASP A 423 -4.17 15.48 -17.94
CA ASP A 423 -3.12 15.27 -18.94
C ASP A 423 -1.85 16.07 -18.60
N ASN A 424 -1.98 17.33 -18.19
CA ASN A 424 -0.86 18.18 -17.78
C ASN A 424 -0.13 17.63 -16.54
N LEU A 425 -0.88 17.17 -15.54
CA LEU A 425 -0.29 16.56 -14.33
C LEU A 425 0.37 15.20 -14.65
N GLN A 426 -0.22 14.40 -15.54
CA GLN A 426 0.37 13.12 -15.97
C GLN A 426 1.69 13.37 -16.71
N ALA A 427 1.71 14.34 -17.62
CA ALA A 427 2.95 14.75 -18.29
C ALA A 427 4.00 15.24 -17.29
N LEU A 428 3.61 16.04 -16.28
CA LEU A 428 4.52 16.50 -15.24
C LEU A 428 5.11 15.32 -14.45
N GLN A 429 4.29 14.37 -14.02
CA GLN A 429 4.74 13.21 -13.27
C GLN A 429 5.71 12.31 -14.05
N LEU A 430 5.49 12.15 -15.36
CA LEU A 430 6.38 11.38 -16.23
C LEU A 430 7.71 12.10 -16.52
N THR A 431 7.71 13.43 -16.49
CA THR A 431 8.87 14.26 -16.87
C THR A 431 9.66 14.81 -15.69
N ASP A 432 9.07 14.88 -14.49
CA ASP A 432 9.72 15.34 -13.27
C ASP A 432 9.43 14.42 -12.09
N MET A 433 10.44 13.64 -11.72
CA MET A 433 10.34 12.78 -10.54
C MET A 433 10.26 13.54 -9.22
N GLY A 434 10.79 14.76 -9.17
CA GLY A 434 10.74 15.62 -7.98
C GLY A 434 9.32 16.01 -7.61
N PHE A 435 8.38 15.91 -8.55
CA PHE A 435 6.96 16.13 -8.31
C PHE A 435 6.40 15.22 -7.20
N ALA A 436 6.77 13.93 -7.18
CA ALA A 436 6.28 13.00 -6.17
C ALA A 436 6.88 13.26 -4.76
N GLU A 437 7.91 14.10 -4.64
CA GLU A 437 8.49 14.46 -3.33
C GLU A 437 7.49 15.17 -2.40
N ILE A 438 6.47 15.83 -2.96
CA ILE A 438 5.41 16.52 -2.20
C ILE A 438 4.72 15.60 -1.18
N PHE A 439 4.69 14.30 -1.47
CA PHE A 439 4.04 13.30 -0.65
C PHE A 439 4.86 12.89 0.59
N PHE A 440 6.15 13.25 0.67
CA PHE A 440 7.07 12.64 1.63
C PHE A 440 7.45 13.47 2.85
N GLY A 441 7.08 14.75 2.95
CA GLY A 441 7.38 15.48 4.19
C GLY A 441 7.75 16.94 4.03
N SER A 442 8.49 17.25 2.97
CA SER A 442 9.11 18.55 2.73
C SER A 442 8.08 19.63 2.49
N TYR A 443 8.47 20.87 2.78
CA TYR A 443 7.68 22.03 2.41
C TYR A 443 7.84 22.30 0.90
N PRO A 444 6.77 22.22 0.10
CA PRO A 444 6.84 22.42 -1.33
C PRO A 444 7.01 23.90 -1.67
N ILE A 445 8.01 24.22 -2.49
CA ILE A 445 8.14 25.50 -3.18
C ILE A 445 7.95 25.26 -4.67
N VAL A 446 6.84 25.74 -5.20
CA VAL A 446 6.48 25.62 -6.61
C VAL A 446 7.12 26.76 -7.39
N VAL A 447 7.84 26.41 -8.44
CA VAL A 447 8.46 27.35 -9.38
C VAL A 447 7.95 27.11 -10.79
N GLU A 448 7.95 28.14 -11.62
CA GLU A 448 7.45 28.04 -12.99
C GLU A 448 8.30 27.08 -13.86
N GLY A 449 9.63 27.20 -13.84
CA GLY A 449 10.51 26.45 -14.75
C GLY A 449 11.88 26.06 -14.21
N ASP A 450 12.74 25.59 -15.12
CA ASP A 450 14.09 25.10 -14.79
C ASP A 450 15.05 26.21 -14.38
N THR A 451 14.81 27.48 -14.78
CA THR A 451 15.67 28.62 -14.45
C THR A 451 15.61 28.95 -12.95
N GLU A 452 14.40 29.08 -12.39
CA GLU A 452 14.16 29.35 -10.97
C GLU A 452 14.70 28.18 -10.14
N HIS A 453 14.41 26.95 -10.57
CA HIS A 453 14.90 25.75 -9.91
C HIS A 453 16.44 25.72 -9.85
N ALA A 454 17.12 25.99 -10.97
CA ALA A 454 18.58 26.02 -11.01
C ALA A 454 19.16 27.12 -10.10
N ALA A 455 18.54 28.31 -10.08
CA ALA A 455 18.94 29.40 -9.19
C ALA A 455 18.78 29.01 -7.71
N PHE A 456 17.66 28.39 -7.35
CA PHE A 456 17.36 28.01 -5.98
C PHE A 456 18.30 26.90 -5.50
N ILE A 457 18.51 25.85 -6.30
CA ILE A 457 19.45 24.77 -6.00
C ILE A 457 20.87 25.32 -5.81
N SER A 458 21.33 26.24 -6.68
CA SER A 458 22.63 26.89 -6.52
C SER A 458 22.76 27.66 -5.21
N ALA A 459 21.68 28.32 -4.77
CA ALA A 459 21.69 29.16 -3.59
C ALA A 459 21.69 28.36 -2.26
N ILE A 460 21.11 27.16 -2.24
CA ILE A 460 20.93 26.37 -1.01
C ILE A 460 21.76 25.08 -0.94
N VAL A 461 21.92 24.34 -2.05
CA VAL A 461 22.55 23.01 -2.02
C VAL A 461 24.07 23.15 -2.00
N LYS A 462 24.62 24.01 -2.86
CA LYS A 462 26.07 24.25 -2.93
C LYS A 462 26.62 24.89 -1.66
N THR A 463 25.78 25.63 -0.95
CA THR A 463 26.12 26.34 0.28
C THR A 463 25.84 25.52 1.54
N GLN A 464 25.30 24.29 1.39
CA GLN A 464 24.84 23.45 2.51
C GLN A 464 23.92 24.22 3.47
N HIS A 465 23.07 25.09 2.92
CA HIS A 465 22.16 25.91 3.70
C HIS A 465 21.17 25.02 4.46
N GLU A 466 20.80 25.41 5.68
CA GLU A 466 19.87 24.65 6.54
C GLU A 466 18.48 24.41 5.92
N MET A 467 18.13 25.14 4.85
CA MET A 467 16.86 25.03 4.14
C MET A 467 16.84 23.82 3.21
N ALA A 468 18.00 23.34 2.74
CA ALA A 468 18.10 22.23 1.78
C ALA A 468 17.49 20.92 2.30
N GLY A 469 17.43 20.73 3.62
CA GLY A 469 16.75 19.57 4.24
C GLY A 469 15.29 19.81 4.63
N LYS A 470 14.75 21.01 4.41
CA LYS A 470 13.41 21.44 4.86
C LYS A 470 12.43 21.66 3.70
N ILE A 471 12.93 22.02 2.51
CA ILE A 471 12.11 22.36 1.34
C ILE A 471 12.32 21.38 0.18
N SER A 472 11.30 21.17 -0.65
CA SER A 472 11.41 20.56 -1.98
C SER A 472 10.99 21.56 -3.04
N ILE A 473 11.80 21.73 -4.08
CA ILE A 473 11.55 22.68 -5.16
C ILE A 473 10.90 21.92 -6.32
N ILE A 474 9.66 22.29 -6.67
CA ILE A 474 8.88 21.59 -7.70
C ILE A 474 8.76 22.49 -8.91
N ARG A 475 9.15 21.98 -10.07
CA ARG A 475 9.05 22.70 -11.33
C ARG A 475 7.71 22.39 -11.97
N ALA A 476 6.92 23.42 -12.25
CA ALA A 476 5.70 23.24 -13.02
C ALA A 476 5.98 22.97 -14.52
N ARG A 477 7.18 23.35 -15.00
CA ARG A 477 7.58 23.27 -16.42
C ARG A 477 6.66 24.08 -17.33
N GLY A 478 6.20 25.22 -16.83
CA GLY A 478 5.33 26.15 -17.53
C GLY A 478 4.17 26.63 -16.67
N LYS A 479 3.72 27.84 -16.95
CA LYS A 479 2.73 28.55 -16.14
C LYS A 479 1.35 27.89 -16.10
N ALA A 480 0.91 27.28 -17.20
CA ALA A 480 -0.38 26.60 -17.28
C ALA A 480 -0.50 25.44 -16.28
N VAL A 481 0.62 24.76 -15.97
CA VAL A 481 0.68 23.62 -15.04
C VAL A 481 0.64 24.07 -13.56
N LEU A 482 0.93 25.34 -13.27
CA LEU A 482 0.85 25.87 -11.90
C LEU A 482 -0.56 25.77 -11.33
N VAL A 483 -1.59 26.00 -12.15
CA VAL A 483 -3.00 25.96 -11.72
C VAL A 483 -3.41 24.56 -11.23
N PRO A 484 -3.27 23.47 -12.02
CA PRO A 484 -3.59 22.13 -11.52
C PRO A 484 -2.70 21.69 -10.36
N LEU A 485 -1.43 22.12 -10.32
CA LEU A 485 -0.52 21.85 -9.20
C LEU A 485 -0.99 22.52 -7.89
N ILE A 486 -1.46 23.77 -7.94
CA ILE A 486 -2.07 24.46 -6.79
C ILE A 486 -3.33 23.74 -6.33
N LYS A 487 -4.22 23.38 -7.27
CA LYS A 487 -5.46 22.64 -6.97
C LYS A 487 -5.17 21.36 -6.22
N MET A 488 -4.16 20.62 -6.67
CA MET A 488 -3.69 19.41 -6.00
C MET A 488 -3.08 19.69 -4.62
N LEU A 489 -2.24 20.70 -4.45
CA LEU A 489 -1.66 21.01 -3.12
C LEU A 489 -2.73 21.42 -2.11
N ARG A 490 -3.77 22.16 -2.54
CA ARG A 490 -4.98 22.44 -1.75
C ARG A 490 -5.66 21.16 -1.29
N HIS A 491 -5.78 20.22 -2.21
CA HIS A 491 -6.41 18.93 -2.02
C HIS A 491 -5.70 18.06 -0.99
N PHE A 492 -4.37 18.05 -1.04
CA PHE A 492 -3.50 17.41 -0.07
C PHE A 492 -3.36 18.22 1.23
N LYS A 493 -4.12 19.30 1.40
CA LYS A 493 -4.14 20.19 2.57
C LYS A 493 -2.74 20.66 2.95
N SER A 494 -1.90 20.90 1.95
CA SER A 494 -0.49 21.19 2.11
C SER A 494 -0.26 22.70 2.05
N ASN A 495 0.52 23.21 3.00
CA ASN A 495 1.07 24.57 2.93
C ASN A 495 2.21 24.59 1.89
N PHE A 496 2.36 25.68 1.14
CA PHE A 496 3.38 25.76 0.09
C PHE A 496 3.76 27.20 -0.26
N GLY A 497 4.95 27.36 -0.82
CA GLY A 497 5.40 28.60 -1.45
C GLY A 497 5.23 28.51 -2.95
N ILE A 498 4.90 29.61 -3.62
CA ILE A 498 4.87 29.67 -5.09
C ILE A 498 5.51 30.95 -5.60
N VAL A 499 6.38 30.80 -6.61
CA VAL A 499 6.93 31.90 -7.39
C VAL A 499 6.77 31.63 -8.88
N HIS A 500 6.31 32.64 -9.61
CA HIS A 500 6.15 32.58 -11.05
C HIS A 500 6.42 33.93 -11.70
N ASP A 501 6.57 33.95 -13.01
CA ASP A 501 6.74 35.18 -13.76
C ASP A 501 5.38 35.86 -13.97
N ILE A 502 5.37 37.19 -14.00
CA ILE A 502 4.17 37.95 -14.35
C ILE A 502 3.95 37.92 -15.86
N ASP A 503 5.01 37.84 -16.66
CA ASP A 503 4.99 38.01 -18.10
C ASP A 503 4.51 39.39 -18.55
N TRP A 504 4.53 39.59 -19.86
CA TRP A 504 4.07 40.80 -20.49
C TRP A 504 2.59 40.68 -20.85
N PRO A 505 1.77 41.73 -20.72
CA PRO A 505 0.36 41.70 -21.11
C PRO A 505 0.16 41.48 -22.61
N TYR A 506 1.09 41.99 -23.43
CA TYR A 506 1.05 41.85 -24.88
C TYR A 506 2.31 41.17 -25.44
N ARG A 507 2.14 40.48 -26.57
CA ARG A 507 3.21 39.89 -27.37
C ARG A 507 3.95 40.98 -28.15
N LYS A 508 5.02 40.57 -28.85
CA LYS A 508 5.85 41.49 -29.66
C LYS A 508 5.08 42.13 -30.83
N ASP A 509 3.99 41.51 -31.26
CA ASP A 509 3.07 42.00 -32.29
C ASP A 509 1.92 42.83 -31.70
N GLY A 510 1.90 43.05 -30.37
CA GLY A 510 0.84 43.78 -29.67
C GLY A 510 -0.43 42.98 -29.41
N SER A 511 -0.50 41.70 -29.82
CA SER A 511 -1.62 40.83 -29.49
C SER A 511 -1.61 40.44 -28.00
N GLY A 512 -2.78 40.14 -27.43
CA GLY A 512 -2.89 39.71 -26.04
C GLY A 512 -2.09 38.44 -25.75
N ASN A 513 -1.42 38.42 -24.60
CA ASN A 513 -0.65 37.27 -24.14
C ASN A 513 -1.48 36.39 -23.20
N GLY A 514 -1.78 35.15 -23.60
CA GLY A 514 -2.51 34.19 -22.74
C GLY A 514 -1.81 33.92 -21.40
N MET A 515 -0.48 34.05 -21.36
CA MET A 515 0.32 33.87 -20.14
C MET A 515 0.04 34.95 -19.08
N TRP A 516 -0.39 36.15 -19.52
CA TRP A 516 -0.83 37.22 -18.64
C TRP A 516 -2.16 36.88 -17.96
N THR A 517 -3.10 36.30 -18.72
CA THR A 517 -4.44 35.95 -18.23
C THR A 517 -4.40 34.84 -17.17
N ILE A 518 -3.43 33.92 -17.27
CA ILE A 518 -3.24 32.83 -16.29
C ILE A 518 -2.89 33.36 -14.89
N ASN A 519 -2.25 34.53 -14.76
CA ASN A 519 -1.91 35.13 -13.46
C ASN A 519 -3.12 35.28 -12.53
N GLU A 520 -4.26 35.68 -13.09
CA GLU A 520 -5.51 35.84 -12.33
C GLU A 520 -6.03 34.47 -11.87
N THR A 521 -5.93 33.45 -12.72
CA THR A 521 -6.35 32.08 -12.36
C THR A 521 -5.48 31.51 -11.25
N ILE A 522 -4.16 31.72 -11.31
CA ILE A 522 -3.20 31.34 -10.25
C ILE A 522 -3.61 32.03 -8.94
N ARG A 523 -3.85 33.34 -8.97
CA ARG A 523 -4.23 34.11 -7.78
C ARG A 523 -5.54 33.59 -7.16
N ASN A 524 -6.55 33.34 -7.99
CA ASN A 524 -7.85 32.84 -7.55
C ASN A 524 -7.72 31.49 -6.85
N GLU A 525 -6.91 30.57 -7.39
CA GLU A 525 -6.67 29.28 -6.73
C GLU A 525 -5.89 29.43 -5.41
N ILE A 526 -4.90 30.34 -5.33
CA ILE A 526 -4.18 30.65 -4.08
C ILE A 526 -5.13 31.18 -3.01
N ILE A 527 -6.05 32.08 -3.36
CA ILE A 527 -7.05 32.62 -2.42
C ILE A 527 -7.94 31.48 -1.89
N LYS A 528 -8.39 30.57 -2.76
CA LYS A 528 -9.16 29.38 -2.32
C LYS A 528 -8.35 28.51 -1.35
N CYS A 529 -7.05 28.34 -1.57
CA CYS A 529 -6.20 27.61 -0.62
C CYS A 529 -6.17 28.29 0.75
N ARG A 530 -6.00 29.61 0.78
CA ARG A 530 -5.97 30.40 2.02
C ARG A 530 -7.31 30.37 2.76
N GLN A 531 -8.42 30.42 2.04
CA GLN A 531 -9.77 30.26 2.59
C GLN A 531 -10.00 28.88 3.24
N ASN A 532 -9.34 27.84 2.73
CA ASN A 532 -9.34 26.50 3.31
C ASN A 532 -8.36 26.34 4.49
N GLY A 533 -7.75 27.43 4.97
CA GLY A 533 -6.84 27.45 6.12
C GLY A 533 -5.41 27.05 5.80
N HIS A 534 -5.01 26.97 4.52
CA HIS A 534 -3.62 26.70 4.14
C HIS A 534 -2.79 27.98 4.14
N ILE A 535 -1.55 27.85 4.59
CA ILE A 535 -0.56 28.92 4.49
C ILE A 535 0.07 28.84 3.10
N VAL A 536 -0.14 29.87 2.29
CA VAL A 536 0.40 29.97 0.93
C VAL A 536 1.13 31.29 0.74
N TYR A 537 2.46 31.23 0.64
CA TYR A 537 3.28 32.40 0.28
C TYR A 537 3.36 32.54 -1.23
N HIS A 538 2.93 33.68 -1.74
CA HIS A 538 2.90 33.99 -3.18
C HIS A 538 3.93 35.08 -3.46
N ARG A 539 4.86 34.80 -4.38
CA ARG A 539 5.81 35.77 -4.92
C ARG A 539 5.71 35.76 -6.44
N TRP A 540 6.13 36.85 -7.06
CA TRP A 540 6.17 36.95 -8.50
C TRP A 540 7.35 37.79 -8.98
N SER A 541 7.82 37.49 -10.18
CA SER A 541 8.93 38.20 -10.79
C SER A 541 8.44 39.15 -11.87
N ILE A 542 8.95 40.38 -11.85
CA ILE A 542 8.54 41.44 -12.78
C ILE A 542 9.71 41.85 -13.68
N PRO A 543 9.54 41.81 -15.01
CA PRO A 543 8.48 41.07 -15.74
C PRO A 543 8.71 39.55 -15.71
N ASP A 544 9.96 39.13 -15.52
CA ASP A 544 10.44 37.75 -15.51
C ASP A 544 11.57 37.57 -14.49
N PHE A 545 11.87 36.32 -14.14
CA PHE A 545 12.83 35.98 -13.10
C PHE A 545 14.25 36.49 -13.40
N GLU A 546 14.70 36.45 -14.65
CA GLU A 546 16.05 36.90 -15.01
C GLU A 546 16.24 38.40 -14.77
N ARG A 547 15.25 39.21 -15.15
CA ARG A 547 15.26 40.66 -14.91
C ARG A 547 15.00 41.02 -13.46
N PHE A 548 14.21 40.22 -12.74
CA PHE A 548 14.06 40.36 -11.29
C PHE A 548 15.43 40.21 -10.58
N LEU A 549 16.28 39.30 -11.06
CA LEU A 549 17.66 39.15 -10.58
C LEU A 549 18.63 40.20 -11.16
N GLY A 550 18.16 41.24 -11.86
CA GLY A 550 19.00 42.30 -12.42
C GLY A 550 19.82 41.88 -13.65
N GLY A 551 19.41 40.83 -14.36
CA GLY A 551 20.03 40.40 -15.62
C GLY A 551 19.24 40.82 -16.87
N ALA A 552 19.85 40.62 -18.04
CA ALA A 552 19.11 40.59 -19.29
C ALA A 552 18.39 39.23 -19.45
N ALA A 553 17.45 39.17 -20.40
CA ALA A 553 16.82 37.89 -20.76
C ALA A 553 17.91 36.88 -21.16
N LEU A 554 17.96 35.74 -20.45
CA LEU A 554 18.97 34.72 -20.71
C LEU A 554 18.70 34.02 -22.06
N GLY A 555 19.77 33.57 -22.72
CA GLY A 555 19.75 32.95 -24.04
C GLY A 555 19.28 31.49 -24.05
N LYS A 556 19.82 30.64 -24.93
CA LYS A 556 19.36 29.24 -25.09
C LYS A 556 19.63 28.34 -23.86
N ASP A 557 20.68 28.61 -23.08
CA ASP A 557 21.08 27.80 -21.90
C ASP A 557 20.73 28.49 -20.57
N LYS A 558 19.47 28.92 -20.41
CA LYS A 558 19.02 29.70 -19.25
C LYS A 558 19.32 29.03 -17.89
N PRO A 559 19.03 27.74 -17.66
CA PRO A 559 19.18 27.15 -16.33
C PRO A 559 20.63 27.09 -15.85
N TYR A 560 21.56 26.65 -16.72
CA TYR A 560 22.98 26.61 -16.38
C TYR A 560 23.57 27.99 -16.17
N SER A 561 23.18 28.96 -16.99
CA SER A 561 23.60 30.35 -16.85
C SER A 561 23.15 30.93 -15.51
N ALA A 562 21.89 30.68 -15.12
CA ALA A 562 21.37 31.10 -13.82
C ALA A 562 22.12 30.42 -12.66
N PHE A 563 22.35 29.10 -12.74
CA PHE A 563 23.10 28.35 -11.73
C PHE A 563 24.50 28.94 -11.50
N HIS A 564 25.28 29.14 -12.58
CA HIS A 564 26.64 29.67 -12.47
C HIS A 564 26.65 31.10 -11.93
N ARG A 565 25.74 31.95 -12.41
CA ARG A 565 25.62 33.35 -11.96
C ARG A 565 25.35 33.45 -10.46
N ILE A 566 24.38 32.68 -9.95
CA ILE A 566 24.06 32.65 -8.51
C ILE A 566 25.20 32.03 -7.69
N SER A 567 25.90 31.04 -8.24
CA SER A 567 27.06 30.44 -7.61
C SER A 567 28.22 31.42 -7.41
N SER A 568 28.45 32.34 -8.36
CA SER A 568 29.59 33.26 -8.38
C SER A 568 29.36 34.61 -7.72
N ASP A 569 28.10 35.00 -7.54
CA ASP A 569 27.73 36.33 -7.03
C ASP A 569 27.04 36.20 -5.66
N ASP A 570 27.73 36.65 -4.62
CA ASP A 570 27.25 36.54 -3.23
C ASP A 570 26.03 37.43 -2.95
N GLU A 571 25.92 38.60 -3.60
CA GLU A 571 24.77 39.48 -3.43
C GLU A 571 23.52 38.85 -4.05
N LEU A 572 23.63 38.31 -5.26
CA LEU A 572 22.54 37.58 -5.90
C LEU A 572 22.18 36.30 -5.16
N LYS A 573 23.16 35.61 -4.60
CA LYS A 573 22.94 34.43 -3.75
C LYS A 573 22.12 34.77 -2.52
N VAL A 574 22.48 35.81 -1.77
CA VAL A 574 21.71 36.30 -0.63
C VAL A 574 20.30 36.73 -1.05
N LYS A 575 20.18 37.41 -2.21
CA LYS A 575 18.87 37.79 -2.76
C LYS A 575 17.96 36.57 -3.03
N VAL A 576 18.51 35.50 -3.62
CA VAL A 576 17.74 34.26 -3.87
C VAL A 576 17.44 33.53 -2.56
N GLN A 577 18.35 33.49 -1.60
CA GLN A 577 18.11 32.92 -0.27
C GLN A 577 16.97 33.64 0.45
N ASN A 578 16.97 34.98 0.42
CA ASN A 578 15.88 35.79 0.99
C ASN A 578 14.54 35.53 0.28
N LEU A 579 14.55 35.36 -1.04
CA LEU A 579 13.35 34.97 -1.78
C LEU A 579 12.82 33.61 -1.31
N ILE A 580 13.69 32.61 -1.16
CA ILE A 580 13.33 31.28 -0.65
C ILE A 580 12.77 31.37 0.78
N SER A 581 13.40 32.12 1.67
CA SER A 581 12.88 32.35 3.03
C SER A 581 11.51 32.99 2.98
N SER A 582 11.30 34.00 2.14
CA SER A 582 9.99 34.64 2.00
C SER A 582 8.88 33.71 1.48
N LEU A 583 9.23 32.61 0.82
CA LEU A 583 8.31 31.57 0.30
C LEU A 583 8.02 30.45 1.31
N PHE A 584 8.80 30.38 2.39
CA PHE A 584 8.74 29.34 3.41
C PHE A 584 8.23 29.87 4.75
N ASN A 585 8.72 31.04 5.17
CA ASN A 585 8.46 31.68 6.45
C ASN A 585 8.48 33.21 6.35
N GLY A 586 7.89 33.76 5.28
CA GLY A 586 7.78 35.21 5.12
C GLY A 586 6.86 35.86 6.16
N ASP A 587 7.08 37.16 6.42
CA ASP A 587 6.23 37.92 7.34
C ASP A 587 4.80 38.04 6.81
N ASP A 588 4.66 38.29 5.51
CA ASP A 588 3.38 38.41 4.80
C ASP A 588 3.22 37.33 3.72
N TYR A 589 1.98 36.92 3.48
CA TYR A 589 1.64 35.94 2.43
C TYR A 589 1.89 36.45 1.02
N ASP A 590 1.86 37.77 0.80
CA ASP A 590 2.10 38.43 -0.48
C ASP A 590 3.28 39.42 -0.35
N PRO A 591 3.88 39.92 -1.45
CA PRO A 591 4.94 40.91 -1.39
C PRO A 591 4.50 42.21 -0.70
N ILE A 592 5.44 42.87 -0.02
CA ILE A 592 5.21 44.15 0.66
C ILE A 592 4.64 45.17 -0.33
N GLY A 593 3.57 45.87 0.08
CA GLY A 593 2.88 46.87 -0.72
C GLY A 593 1.70 46.36 -1.55
N HIS A 594 1.49 45.04 -1.61
CA HIS A 594 0.29 44.46 -2.20
C HIS A 594 -0.93 44.65 -1.28
N ASP A 595 -2.03 45.18 -1.81
CA ASP A 595 -3.32 45.23 -1.13
C ASP A 595 -4.16 44.00 -1.52
N PRO A 596 -4.47 43.09 -0.59
CA PRO A 596 -5.26 41.90 -0.87
C PRO A 596 -6.72 42.20 -1.24
N ASN A 597 -7.23 43.41 -0.98
CA ASN A 597 -8.60 43.82 -1.31
C ASN A 597 -8.74 44.45 -2.70
N SER A 598 -7.61 44.78 -3.34
CA SER A 598 -7.58 45.41 -4.65
C SER A 598 -7.38 44.37 -5.76
N GLU A 599 -7.81 44.69 -6.98
CA GLU A 599 -7.69 43.78 -8.13
C GLU A 599 -6.22 43.46 -8.42
N PHE A 600 -5.88 42.17 -8.43
CA PHE A 600 -4.50 41.69 -8.55
C PHE A 600 -3.84 42.11 -9.87
N ILE A 601 -4.53 41.95 -11.00
CA ILE A 601 -4.00 42.28 -12.32
C ILE A 601 -3.69 43.78 -12.44
N SER A 602 -4.56 44.63 -11.91
CA SER A 602 -4.36 46.08 -11.90
C SER A 602 -3.12 46.51 -11.10
N GLN A 603 -2.89 45.90 -9.92
CA GLN A 603 -1.69 46.16 -9.11
C GLN A 603 -0.42 45.68 -9.81
N VAL A 604 -0.45 44.46 -10.35
CA VAL A 604 0.70 43.88 -11.06
C VAL A 604 1.04 44.67 -12.34
N LEU A 605 0.03 45.19 -13.04
CA LEU A 605 0.24 46.08 -14.19
C LEU A 605 0.89 47.41 -13.76
N ALA A 606 0.50 47.96 -12.62
CA ALA A 606 1.13 49.14 -12.06
C ALA A 606 2.60 48.89 -11.71
N ASP A 607 2.91 47.77 -11.05
CA ASP A 607 4.28 47.38 -10.72
C ASP A 607 5.13 47.18 -11.98
N LEU A 608 4.57 46.51 -13.00
CA LEU A 608 5.22 46.32 -14.29
C LEU A 608 5.48 47.66 -15.00
N THR A 609 4.54 48.60 -14.92
CA THR A 609 4.68 49.94 -15.49
C THR A 609 5.80 50.72 -14.78
N VAL A 610 5.86 50.66 -13.45
CA VAL A 610 6.95 51.27 -12.66
C VAL A 610 8.30 50.68 -13.04
N TRP A 611 8.37 49.35 -13.16
CA TRP A 611 9.58 48.66 -13.62
C TRP A 611 9.97 49.12 -15.04
N ALA A 612 8.99 49.25 -15.94
CA ALA A 612 9.24 49.65 -17.31
C ALA A 612 9.79 51.07 -17.41
N VAL A 613 9.24 52.02 -16.65
CA VAL A 613 9.76 53.39 -16.57
C VAL A 613 11.21 53.38 -16.08
N LYS A 614 11.52 52.65 -15.01
CA LYS A 614 12.88 52.53 -14.46
C LYS A 614 13.89 51.96 -15.46
N ASN A 615 13.42 51.15 -16.42
CA ASN A 615 14.26 50.47 -17.42
C ASN A 615 14.12 51.07 -18.83
N ASN A 616 13.53 52.27 -18.99
CA ASN A 616 13.29 52.94 -20.27
C ASN A 616 12.49 52.08 -21.28
N GLN A 617 11.48 51.35 -20.79
CA GLN A 617 10.60 50.47 -21.56
C GLN A 617 9.14 50.96 -21.58
N GLN A 618 8.83 52.18 -21.12
CA GLN A 618 7.43 52.63 -20.97
C GLN A 618 6.62 52.69 -22.28
N HIS A 619 7.27 52.75 -23.44
CA HIS A 619 6.62 52.73 -24.75
C HIS A 619 6.71 51.37 -25.45
N ASN A 620 7.12 50.31 -24.73
CA ASN A 620 7.21 48.98 -25.30
C ASN A 620 5.81 48.47 -25.63
N ILE A 621 5.60 48.05 -26.89
CA ILE A 621 4.34 47.51 -27.40
C ILE A 621 3.80 46.35 -26.55
N ARG A 622 4.70 45.64 -25.87
CA ARG A 622 4.37 44.54 -24.95
C ARG A 622 3.67 44.99 -23.67
N ILE A 623 3.66 46.29 -23.37
CA ILE A 623 2.99 46.92 -22.22
C ILE A 623 1.72 47.65 -22.66
N ILE A 624 1.82 48.43 -23.74
CA ILE A 624 0.74 49.32 -24.18
C ILE A 624 -0.25 48.66 -25.13
N GLY A 625 0.13 47.57 -25.81
CA GLY A 625 -0.68 46.93 -26.84
C GLY A 625 -0.65 47.67 -28.18
N VAL A 626 -1.46 47.20 -29.13
CA VAL A 626 -1.73 47.85 -30.42
C VAL A 626 -3.07 48.58 -30.37
#